data_AF-A0A482AI24-F1
#
_entry.id   AF-A0A482AI24-F1
#
_cell.length_a   1.000
_cell.length_b   1.000
_cell.length_c   1.000
_cell.angle_alpha   90.00
_cell.angle_beta   90.00
_cell.angle_gamma   90.00
#
_symmetry.space_group_name_H-M   'P 1'
#
loop_
_entity.id
_entity.type
_entity.pdbx_description
1 polymer ?
#
loop_
_entity_poly.entity_id
_entity_poly.type
_entity_poly.pdbx_seq_one_letter_code
_entity_poly.pdbx_strand_id
1 'polypeptide(L)' 'GKTHGAGPADLVGPEPEAAPLEQMGLGWKSSYGTGTGKDAITTGIEVVWTNTPTKWDNSFLEILYGYEWELTKSPAGAW' A
#
# COMPACT_ATOMS: atom_id res chain seq x y z
N GLY A 1 -4.46 4.38 9.51
CA GLY A 1 -3.45 4.41 8.42
C GLY A 1 -4.03 3.77 7.18
N LYS A 2 -3.20 3.28 6.25
CA LYS A 2 -3.62 2.58 5.02
C LYS A 2 -2.56 1.61 4.51
N THR A 3 -2.93 0.66 3.66
CA THR A 3 -1.98 -0.14 2.86
C THR A 3 -1.55 0.62 1.60
N HIS A 4 -0.61 0.09 0.80
CA HIS A 4 -0.12 0.73 -0.42
C HIS A 4 0.11 -0.28 -1.55
N GLY A 5 -0.58 -0.08 -2.67
CA GLY A 5 -0.65 -0.95 -3.84
C GLY A 5 -1.19 -0.22 -5.06
N ALA A 6 -0.69 0.99 -5.32
CA ALA A 6 -1.20 1.89 -6.36
C ALA A 6 -1.00 1.37 -7.80
N GLY A 7 -0.16 0.36 -8.02
CA GLY A 7 0.15 -0.20 -9.32
C GLY A 7 0.83 -1.58 -9.23
N PRO A 8 1.28 -2.13 -10.38
CA PRO A 8 1.90 -3.45 -10.47
C PRO A 8 3.11 -3.62 -9.53
N ALA A 9 3.15 -4.74 -8.79
CA ALA A 9 4.18 -4.98 -7.79
C ALA A 9 5.58 -5.26 -8.39
N ASP A 10 5.65 -5.67 -9.65
CA ASP A 10 6.90 -5.93 -10.38
C ASP A 10 7.67 -4.66 -10.77
N LEU A 11 7.06 -3.49 -10.61
CA LEU A 11 7.73 -2.19 -10.79
C LEU A 11 8.53 -1.74 -9.56
N VAL A 12 8.49 -2.52 -8.47
CA VAL A 12 9.27 -2.30 -7.25
C VAL A 12 10.62 -3.01 -7.36
N GLY A 13 11.71 -2.24 -7.21
CA GLY A 13 13.08 -2.73 -7.29
C GLY A 13 13.53 -3.57 -6.08
N PRO A 14 14.82 -3.94 -6.03
CA PRO A 14 15.38 -4.82 -5.01
C PRO A 14 15.24 -4.25 -3.60
N GLU A 15 15.17 -5.14 -2.61
CA GLU A 15 15.20 -4.84 -1.18
C GLU A 15 16.53 -4.19 -0.74
N PRO A 16 16.60 -3.58 0.47
CA PRO A 16 17.74 -2.76 0.88
C PRO A 16 19.12 -3.43 0.77
N GLU A 17 19.26 -4.71 1.12
CA GLU A 17 20.55 -5.42 1.09
C GLU A 17 21.01 -5.77 -0.33
N ALA A 18 20.12 -5.75 -1.32
CA ALA A 18 20.42 -5.98 -2.73
C ALA A 18 20.33 -4.68 -3.57
N ALA A 19 20.00 -3.55 -2.95
CA ALA A 19 19.92 -2.26 -3.61
C ALA A 19 21.33 -1.71 -3.92
N PRO A 20 21.49 -0.96 -5.02
CA PRO A 20 22.78 -0.38 -5.37
C PRO A 20 23.19 0.70 -4.37
N LEU A 21 24.50 0.85 -4.15
CA LEU A 21 25.07 1.61 -3.04
C LEU A 21 24.58 3.07 -3.01
N GLU A 22 24.34 3.69 -4.18
CA GLU A 22 23.85 5.06 -4.31
C GLU A 22 22.45 5.30 -3.71
N GLN A 23 21.69 4.24 -3.39
CA GLN A 23 20.41 4.35 -2.68
C GLN A 23 20.56 4.48 -1.16
N MET A 24 21.80 4.53 -0.64
CA MET A 24 22.12 4.90 0.75
C MET A 24 21.39 4.03 1.79
N GLY A 25 21.34 2.72 1.58
CA GLY A 25 20.70 1.77 2.50
C GLY A 25 19.18 1.72 2.41
N LEU A 26 18.57 2.44 1.46
CA LEU A 26 17.16 2.30 1.11
C LEU A 26 17.01 1.27 -0.02
N GLY A 27 15.86 0.59 -0.05
CA GLY A 27 15.48 -0.35 -1.11
C GLY A 27 14.03 -0.14 -1.55
N TRP A 28 13.53 -1.08 -2.35
CA TRP A 28 12.17 -1.06 -2.91
C TRP A 28 11.84 0.22 -3.69
N LYS A 29 12.84 0.80 -4.36
CA LYS A 29 12.63 1.94 -5.24
C LYS A 29 11.65 1.54 -6.34
N SER A 30 10.50 2.20 -6.38
CA SER A 30 9.45 1.94 -7.38
C SER A 30 9.66 2.80 -8.62
N SER A 31 9.45 2.19 -9.79
CA SER A 31 9.42 2.87 -11.10
C SER A 31 8.01 3.27 -11.54
N TYR A 32 6.98 2.92 -10.75
CA TYR A 32 5.59 3.27 -11.03
C TYR A 32 5.29 4.74 -10.66
N GLY A 33 4.93 5.56 -11.64
CA GLY A 33 4.59 6.98 -11.41
C GLY A 33 5.73 7.74 -10.73
N THR A 34 5.42 8.41 -9.62
CA THR A 34 6.41 9.06 -8.74
C THR A 34 7.16 8.09 -7.82
N GLY A 35 6.72 6.84 -7.72
CA GLY A 35 7.30 5.78 -6.88
C GLY A 35 7.10 5.96 -5.37
N THR A 36 6.42 7.03 -4.94
CA THR A 36 6.21 7.39 -3.53
C THR A 36 4.85 8.09 -3.36
N GLY A 37 4.46 8.41 -2.13
CA GLY A 37 3.24 9.17 -1.86
C GLY A 37 1.99 8.53 -2.45
N LYS A 38 1.35 9.19 -3.43
CA LYS A 38 0.12 8.70 -4.08
C LYS A 38 0.36 7.42 -4.89
N ASP A 39 1.58 7.22 -5.40
CA ASP A 39 1.96 6.08 -6.24
C ASP A 39 2.74 5.02 -5.44
N ALA A 40 2.74 5.12 -4.11
CA ALA A 40 3.45 4.18 -3.25
C ALA A 40 2.93 2.74 -3.43
N ILE A 41 3.86 1.80 -3.48
CA ILE A 41 3.60 0.36 -3.49
C ILE A 41 4.43 -0.23 -2.36
N THR A 42 3.81 -0.99 -1.45
CA THR A 42 4.50 -1.67 -0.35
C THR A 42 4.01 -3.11 -0.24
N THR A 43 2.71 -3.31 -0.01
CA THR A 43 2.14 -4.65 0.10
C THR A 43 1.43 -5.10 -1.18
N GLY A 44 1.11 -4.16 -2.07
CA GLY A 44 0.27 -4.42 -3.25
C GLY A 44 -1.23 -4.37 -2.96
N ILE A 45 -1.66 -4.28 -1.70
CA ILE A 45 -3.07 -4.08 -1.31
C ILE A 45 -3.34 -2.57 -1.23
N GLU A 46 -4.54 -2.11 -1.59
CA GLU A 46 -4.93 -0.69 -1.58
C GLU A 46 -6.22 -0.46 -0.77
N VAL A 47 -6.09 -0.48 0.57
CA VAL A 47 -7.19 -0.41 1.54
C VAL A 47 -6.96 0.72 2.53
N VAL A 48 -8.03 1.48 2.80
CA VAL A 48 -8.15 2.43 3.91
C VAL A 48 -9.31 1.96 4.79
N TRP A 49 -9.02 1.45 5.98
CA TRP A 49 -10.05 0.81 6.82
C TRP A 49 -10.98 1.78 7.55
N THR A 50 -10.53 2.99 7.85
CA THR A 50 -11.32 3.96 8.63
C THR A 50 -11.44 5.29 7.90
N ASN A 51 -12.56 5.97 8.08
CA ASN A 51 -12.79 7.34 7.60
C ASN A 51 -11.99 8.40 8.39
N THR A 52 -11.32 8.00 9.48
CA THR A 52 -10.47 8.83 10.33
C THR A 52 -9.05 8.22 10.46
N PRO A 53 -8.26 8.10 9.38
CA PRO A 53 -7.04 7.25 9.37
C PRO A 53 -5.94 7.65 10.35
N THR A 54 -5.96 8.87 10.86
CA THR A 54 -4.96 9.46 11.77
C THR A 54 -5.56 9.82 13.14
N LYS A 55 -6.78 9.38 13.44
CA LYS A 55 -7.45 9.64 14.71
C LYS A 55 -8.00 8.33 15.29
N TRP A 56 -7.86 8.17 16.59
CA TRP A 56 -8.41 7.03 17.31
C TRP A 56 -9.91 7.21 17.56
N ASP A 57 -10.69 6.21 17.20
CA ASP A 57 -12.12 6.02 17.48
C ASP A 57 -12.52 4.56 17.14
N ASN A 58 -13.81 4.23 17.18
CA ASN A 58 -14.31 2.87 16.94
C ASN A 58 -14.72 2.59 15.48
N SER A 59 -14.36 3.48 14.54
CA SER A 59 -14.83 3.40 13.15
C SER A 59 -14.43 2.09 12.46
N PHE A 60 -13.34 1.44 12.87
CA PHE A 60 -12.94 0.15 12.30
C PHE A 60 -14.03 -0.92 12.45
N LEU A 61 -14.58 -1.07 13.67
CA LEU A 61 -15.63 -2.06 13.93
C LEU A 61 -16.98 -1.60 13.37
N GLU A 62 -17.26 -0.30 13.44
CA GLU A 62 -18.49 0.28 12.86
C GLU A 62 -18.56 0.05 11.35
N ILE A 63 -17.45 0.26 10.63
CA ILE A 63 -17.35 -0.03 9.21
C ILE A 63 -17.43 -1.53 8.97
N LEU A 64 -16.64 -2.35 9.68
CA LEU A 64 -16.61 -3.80 9.49
C LEU A 64 -18.00 -4.45 9.61
N TYR A 65 -18.76 -4.12 10.65
CA TYR A 65 -20.08 -4.72 10.90
C TYR A 65 -21.25 -3.93 10.28
N GLY A 66 -21.00 -2.70 9.80
CA GLY A 66 -22.02 -1.84 9.20
C GLY A 66 -22.27 -2.09 7.71
N TYR A 67 -21.43 -2.89 7.06
CA TYR A 67 -21.53 -3.24 5.64
C TYR A 67 -21.38 -4.75 5.43
N GLU A 68 -21.94 -5.22 4.32
CA GLU A 68 -21.59 -6.52 3.73
C GLU A 68 -20.39 -6.36 2.79
N TRP A 69 -19.60 -7.41 2.67
CA TRP A 69 -18.33 -7.38 1.94
C TRP A 69 -18.29 -8.43 0.84
N GLU A 70 -17.70 -8.08 -0.29
CA GLU A 70 -17.43 -8.99 -1.40
C GLU A 70 -15.94 -8.99 -1.76
N LEU A 71 -15.50 -10.06 -2.42
CA LEU A 71 -14.13 -10.15 -2.92
C LEU A 71 -13.91 -9.14 -4.06
N THR A 72 -12.78 -8.46 -4.03
CA THR A 72 -12.33 -7.57 -5.10
C THR A 72 -10.82 -7.69 -5.29
N LYS A 73 -10.25 -6.96 -6.25
CA LYS A 73 -8.80 -6.90 -6.45
C LYS A 73 -8.28 -5.47 -6.40
N SER A 74 -7.09 -5.31 -5.81
CA SER A 74 -6.35 -4.05 -5.82
C SER A 74 -5.80 -3.72 -7.23
N PRO A 75 -5.28 -2.49 -7.45
CA PRO A 75 -4.57 -2.16 -8.69
C PRO A 75 -3.36 -3.06 -8.99
N ALA A 76 -2.73 -3.66 -7.96
CA ALA A 76 -1.65 -4.62 -8.13
C ALA A 76 -2.14 -6.08 -8.33
N GLY A 77 -3.45 -6.32 -8.36
CA GLY A 77 -4.05 -7.65 -8.51
C GLY A 77 -4.13 -8.49 -7.23
N ALA A 78 -3.79 -7.91 -6.07
CA ALA A 78 -3.95 -8.55 -4.77
C ALA A 78 -5.44 -8.71 -4.42
N TRP A 79 -5.80 -9.77 -3.68
CA TRP A 79 -7.13 -9.90 -3.09
C TRP A 79 -7.33 -8.91 -1.94
#